data_AF-M5BRN0-F1
#
_entry.id   AF-M5BRN0-F1
#
_cell.length_a   1.000
_cell.length_b   1.000
_cell.length_c   1.000
_cell.angle_alpha   90.00
_cell.angle_beta   90.00
_cell.angle_gamma   90.00
#
_symmetry.space_group_name_H-M   'P 1'
#
loop_
_entity.id
_entity.type
_entity.pdbx_description
1 polymer ?
#
loop_
_entity_poly.entity_id
_entity_poly.type
_entity_poly.pdbx_seq_one_letter_code
_entity_poly.pdbx_strand_id
1 'polypeptide(L)'
;MTAPLSRTPTLVRAGGILVLSNKCAETVYDGEATRVAHIFPSLNSETNGAEGSFKLVEDDGKTNEHAEKGVFTELELSFQVGLGERGRQDVVVDVKELNNTYSLPYDIIWFILPPGDDRKLKTAAGSTKKTAEKKAEDGRAMLGLYLT
;
A
#
# COMPACT_ATOMS: atom_id res chain seq x y z
N MET A 1 -14.83 29.40 6.26
CA MET A 1 -15.25 28.51 5.16
C MET A 1 -16.15 27.44 5.76
N THR A 2 -17.36 27.26 5.22
CA THR A 2 -18.26 26.16 5.58
C THR A 2 -17.75 24.85 5.01
N ALA A 3 -17.95 23.75 5.73
CA ALA A 3 -17.63 22.41 5.21
C ALA A 3 -18.49 22.15 3.96
N PRO A 4 -17.90 21.75 2.82
CA PRO A 4 -18.68 21.56 1.60
C PRO A 4 -19.50 20.28 1.71
N LEU A 5 -20.78 20.39 1.31
CA LEU A 5 -21.76 19.30 1.36
C LEU A 5 -21.40 18.11 0.45
N SER A 6 -20.46 18.29 -0.49
CA SER A 6 -20.01 17.26 -1.42
C SER A 6 -18.97 16.30 -0.84
N ARG A 7 -18.52 16.49 0.40
CA ARG A 7 -17.54 15.60 1.05
C ARG A 7 -17.79 15.47 2.54
N THR A 8 -17.58 14.26 3.04
CA THR A 8 -17.55 13.98 4.47
C THR A 8 -16.11 14.12 4.96
N PRO A 9 -15.82 14.92 6.01
CA PRO A 9 -14.51 14.94 6.62
C PRO A 9 -14.11 13.54 7.11
N THR A 10 -12.92 13.07 6.73
CA THR A 10 -12.38 11.78 7.16
C THR A 10 -10.90 11.96 7.49
N LEU A 11 -10.47 11.36 8.59
CA LEU A 11 -9.09 11.44 9.07
C LEU A 11 -8.48 10.05 9.03
N VAL A 12 -7.22 9.98 8.62
CA VAL A 12 -6.40 8.77 8.69
C VAL A 12 -5.37 8.99 9.78
N ARG A 13 -5.19 8.00 10.66
CA ARG A 13 -4.16 8.06 11.70
C ARG A 13 -2.76 8.08 11.07
N ALA A 14 -1.82 8.77 11.71
CA ALA A 14 -0.39 8.60 11.39
C ALA A 14 0.01 7.12 11.61
N GLY A 15 0.88 6.58 10.75
CA GLY A 15 1.15 5.14 10.73
C GLY A 15 0.12 4.33 9.93
N GLY A 16 -0.92 4.98 9.39
CA GLY A 16 -2.01 4.32 8.66
C GLY A 16 -1.58 3.85 7.27
N ILE A 17 -2.19 2.75 6.83
CA ILE A 17 -2.12 2.25 5.45
C ILE A 17 -3.56 1.99 4.99
N LEU A 18 -3.92 2.50 3.82
CA LEU A 18 -5.17 2.19 3.13
C LEU A 18 -4.84 1.51 1.81
N VAL A 19 -5.23 0.26 1.67
CA VAL A 19 -5.05 -0.50 0.43
C VAL A 19 -6.32 -0.37 -0.41
N LEU A 20 -6.20 0.21 -1.60
CA LEU A 20 -7.30 0.45 -2.51
C LEU A 20 -7.07 -0.29 -3.83
N SER A 21 -8.17 -0.70 -4.46
CA SER A 21 -8.20 -1.20 -5.83
C SER A 21 -8.65 -0.12 -6.80
N ASN A 22 -8.53 -0.41 -8.10
CA ASN A 22 -9.17 0.41 -9.12
C ASN A 22 -10.70 0.42 -8.92
N LYS A 23 -11.34 1.50 -9.39
CA LYS A 23 -12.80 1.59 -9.39
C LYS A 23 -13.39 0.46 -10.22
N CYS A 24 -14.30 -0.27 -9.61
CA CYS A 24 -15.09 -1.30 -10.27
C CYS A 24 -16.16 -0.64 -11.15
N ALA A 25 -16.43 -1.22 -12.32
CA ALA A 25 -17.55 -0.78 -13.16
C ALA A 25 -18.88 -1.34 -12.64
N GLU A 26 -18.95 -2.65 -12.41
CA GLU A 26 -20.16 -3.34 -11.93
C GLU A 26 -19.87 -4.22 -10.71
N THR A 27 -18.84 -5.07 -10.78
CA THR A 27 -18.44 -5.96 -9.67
C THR A 27 -16.97 -5.79 -9.29
N VAL A 28 -16.59 -6.30 -8.10
CA VAL A 28 -15.19 -6.33 -7.63
C VAL A 28 -14.24 -7.13 -8.52
N TYR A 29 -14.80 -7.92 -9.45
CA TYR A 29 -14.06 -8.70 -10.43
C TYR A 29 -13.88 -7.96 -11.76
N ASP A 30 -14.54 -6.82 -11.94
CA ASP A 30 -14.53 -6.04 -13.17
C ASP A 30 -13.55 -4.87 -13.04
N GLY A 31 -12.37 -5.01 -13.64
CA GLY A 31 -11.35 -3.97 -13.70
C GLY A 31 -9.93 -4.51 -13.78
N GLU A 32 -8.96 -3.63 -14.02
CA GLU A 32 -7.55 -3.98 -13.85
C GLU A 32 -7.28 -4.32 -12.38
N ALA A 33 -6.77 -5.53 -12.15
CA ALA A 33 -6.32 -5.98 -10.85
C ALA A 33 -5.08 -5.19 -10.44
N THR A 34 -5.28 -4.04 -9.80
CA THR A 34 -4.23 -3.23 -9.18
C THR A 34 -4.51 -3.10 -7.69
N ARG A 35 -3.43 -3.04 -6.89
CA ARG A 35 -3.48 -2.64 -5.49
C ARG A 35 -2.57 -1.44 -5.26
N VAL A 36 -3.12 -0.40 -4.66
CA VAL A 36 -2.40 0.81 -4.27
C VAL A 36 -2.50 0.98 -2.75
N ALA A 37 -1.37 0.87 -2.07
CA ALA A 37 -1.20 1.16 -0.66
C ALA A 37 -0.91 2.66 -0.46
N HIS A 38 -1.95 3.39 -0.07
CA HIS A 38 -1.82 4.76 0.42
C HIS A 38 -1.27 4.70 1.84
N ILE A 39 -0.04 5.14 2.04
CA ILE A 39 0.62 5.12 3.34
C ILE A 39 0.65 6.53 3.95
N PHE A 40 0.51 6.63 5.26
CA PHE A 40 0.42 7.91 5.99
C PHE A 40 1.52 8.00 7.08
N PRO A 41 2.81 8.06 6.69
CA PRO A 41 3.91 8.20 7.62
C PRO A 41 3.87 9.54 8.35
N SER A 42 4.13 9.53 9.65
CA SER A 42 4.41 10.77 10.39
C SER A 42 5.56 11.52 9.74
N LEU A 43 5.51 12.86 9.75
CA LEU A 43 6.59 13.72 9.25
C LEU A 43 7.84 13.70 10.15
N ASN A 44 7.74 13.11 11.35
CA ASN A 44 8.85 12.98 12.27
C ASN A 44 9.10 11.49 12.60
N SER A 45 10.31 11.01 12.30
CA SER A 45 10.78 9.65 12.59
C SER A 45 10.83 9.31 14.08
N GLU A 46 10.81 10.30 14.97
CA GLU A 46 10.85 10.12 16.44
C GLU A 46 9.45 10.11 17.08
N THR A 47 8.39 10.10 16.26
CA THR A 47 7.01 10.14 16.75
C THR A 47 6.22 8.90 16.34
N ASN A 48 5.13 8.63 17.08
CA ASN A 48 4.18 7.59 16.71
C ASN A 48 3.70 7.78 15.25
N GLY A 49 3.72 6.69 14.48
CA GLY A 49 3.38 6.70 13.06
C GLY A 49 4.57 6.87 12.11
N ALA A 50 5.81 6.84 12.64
CA ALA A 50 7.01 6.67 11.82
C ALA A 50 7.08 5.28 11.14
N GLU A 51 6.28 4.32 11.58
CA GLU A 51 6.13 3.02 10.95
C GLU A 51 4.66 2.64 10.84
N GLY A 52 4.35 1.70 9.94
CA GLY A 52 3.02 1.14 9.77
C GLY A 52 3.07 -0.23 9.13
N SER A 53 2.12 -1.10 9.49
CA SER A 53 1.92 -2.40 8.86
C SER A 53 0.42 -2.65 8.63
N PHE A 54 0.10 -3.36 7.54
CA PHE A 54 -1.24 -3.75 7.16
C PHE A 54 -1.22 -5.16 6.55
N LYS A 55 -2.09 -6.02 7.06
CA LYS A 55 -2.30 -7.37 6.53
C LYS A 55 -3.41 -7.34 5.48
N LEU A 56 -3.06 -7.63 4.24
CA LEU A 56 -4.00 -7.83 3.15
C LEU A 56 -4.26 -9.32 2.98
N VAL A 57 -5.51 -9.72 3.12
CA VAL A 57 -5.95 -11.12 2.92
C VAL A 57 -6.83 -11.16 1.68
N GLU A 58 -6.51 -12.05 0.75
CA GLU A 58 -7.21 -12.22 -0.53
C GLU A 58 -7.56 -13.69 -0.73
N ASP A 59 -8.80 -13.95 -1.11
CA ASP A 59 -9.32 -15.23 -1.56
C ASP A 59 -10.16 -15.02 -2.84
N ASP A 60 -10.93 -16.02 -3.26
CA ASP A 60 -11.77 -15.89 -4.45
C ASP A 60 -13.04 -15.05 -4.24
N GLY A 61 -13.40 -14.77 -2.98
CA GLY A 61 -14.63 -14.10 -2.56
C GLY A 61 -15.93 -14.79 -2.97
N LYS A 62 -15.89 -16.05 -3.43
CA LYS A 62 -17.01 -16.77 -4.05
C LYS A 62 -17.28 -18.12 -3.41
N THR A 63 -16.24 -18.81 -2.93
CA THR A 63 -16.34 -20.17 -2.41
C THR A 63 -15.92 -20.24 -0.94
N ASN A 64 -16.06 -21.42 -0.34
CA ASN A 64 -15.62 -21.69 1.03
C ASN A 64 -14.18 -22.24 1.08
N GLU A 65 -13.41 -22.20 -0.01
CA GLU A 65 -12.07 -22.83 -0.02
C GLU A 65 -11.10 -22.23 1.00
N HIS A 66 -11.22 -20.93 1.31
CA HIS A 66 -10.50 -20.32 2.43
C HIS A 66 -10.80 -21.04 3.76
N ALA A 67 -12.07 -21.24 4.09
CA ALA A 67 -12.48 -21.83 5.37
C ALA A 67 -12.24 -23.35 5.45
N GLU A 68 -12.47 -24.06 4.34
CA GLU A 68 -12.42 -25.53 4.32
C GLU A 68 -11.01 -26.07 4.02
N LYS A 69 -10.24 -25.34 3.21
CA LYS A 69 -8.95 -25.80 2.68
C LYS A 69 -7.79 -24.86 2.99
N GLY A 70 -8.03 -23.69 3.59
CA GLY A 70 -6.99 -22.70 3.85
C GLY A 70 -6.43 -22.06 2.58
N VAL A 71 -7.23 -21.98 1.51
CA VAL A 71 -6.82 -21.37 0.23
C VAL A 71 -7.01 -19.86 0.30
N PHE A 72 -5.93 -19.12 0.56
CA PHE A 72 -5.89 -17.67 0.57
C PHE A 72 -4.45 -17.18 0.43
N THR A 73 -4.31 -15.90 0.13
CA THR A 73 -3.02 -15.22 0.15
C THR A 73 -3.05 -14.12 1.20
N GLU A 74 -2.06 -14.12 2.08
CA GLU A 74 -1.86 -13.08 3.09
C GLU A 74 -0.56 -12.35 2.79
N LEU A 75 -0.67 -11.04 2.60
CA LEU A 75 0.46 -10.13 2.43
C LEU A 75 0.58 -9.22 3.65
N GLU A 76 1.80 -9.00 4.13
CA GLU A 76 2.11 -7.91 5.06
C GLU A 76 2.73 -6.75 4.28
N LEU A 77 2.01 -5.64 4.18
CA LEU A 77 2.50 -4.40 3.61
C LEU A 77 3.00 -3.52 4.74
N SER A 78 4.20 -2.97 4.62
CA SER A 78 4.77 -2.15 5.68
C SER A 78 5.52 -0.94 5.15
N PHE A 79 5.66 0.06 6.01
CA PHE A 79 6.57 1.17 5.80
C PHE A 79 7.30 1.57 7.09
N GLN A 80 8.44 2.21 6.92
CA GLN A 80 9.19 2.84 7.99
C GLN A 80 9.85 4.12 7.48
N VAL A 81 9.74 5.20 8.25
CA VAL A 81 10.45 6.45 8.03
C VAL A 81 11.88 6.25 8.49
N GLY A 82 12.82 6.36 7.56
CA GLY A 82 14.24 6.21 7.79
C GLY A 82 15.01 7.50 7.54
N LEU A 83 16.28 7.50 7.98
CA LEU A 83 17.22 8.54 7.58
C LEU A 83 17.55 8.37 6.09
N GLY A 84 17.32 9.44 5.33
CA GLY A 84 17.71 9.59 3.95
C GLY A 84 18.99 10.42 3.82
N GLU A 85 19.32 10.80 2.59
CA GLU A 85 20.52 11.57 2.31
C GLU A 85 20.41 13.03 2.78
N ARG A 86 21.53 13.58 3.28
CA ARG A 86 21.67 15.00 3.66
C ARG A 86 20.65 15.45 4.72
N GLY A 87 20.31 14.56 5.65
CA GLY A 87 19.36 14.86 6.74
C GLY A 87 17.89 14.89 6.33
N ARG A 88 17.57 14.53 5.07
CA ARG A 88 16.18 14.31 4.65
C ARG A 88 15.71 12.94 5.17
N GLN A 89 14.42 12.80 5.42
CA GLN A 89 13.83 11.50 5.72
C GLN A 89 13.34 10.85 4.43
N ASP A 90 13.56 9.54 4.32
CA ASP A 90 12.99 8.72 3.25
C ASP A 90 11.96 7.75 3.86
N VAL A 91 11.08 7.22 3.03
CA VAL A 91 10.10 6.21 3.45
C VAL A 91 10.47 4.89 2.81
N VAL A 92 10.89 3.94 3.65
CA VAL A 92 11.18 2.57 3.25
C VAL A 92 9.87 1.79 3.24
N VAL A 93 9.60 1.06 2.17
CA VAL A 93 8.42 0.20 2.04
C VAL A 93 8.81 -1.25 1.77
N ASP A 94 7.97 -2.18 2.21
CA ASP A 94 8.15 -3.61 1.97
C ASP A 94 6.80 -4.34 1.84
N VAL A 95 6.83 -5.50 1.19
CA VAL A 95 5.70 -6.44 1.07
C VAL A 95 6.18 -7.85 1.33
N LYS A 96 5.66 -8.53 2.34
CA LYS A 96 5.97 -9.93 2.63
C LYS A 96 4.79 -10.81 2.30
N GLU A 97 5.03 -11.91 1.60
CA GLU A 97 4.05 -12.98 1.44
C GLU A 97 4.12 -13.90 2.67
N LEU A 98 3.07 -13.87 3.48
CA LEU A 98 2.95 -14.71 4.69
C LEU A 98 2.29 -16.05 4.37
N ASN A 99 1.35 -16.04 3.42
CA ASN A 99 0.74 -17.21 2.80
C ASN A 99 0.46 -16.89 1.33
N ASN A 100 0.64 -17.85 0.42
CA ASN A 100 0.48 -17.67 -1.02
C ASN A 100 -0.23 -18.86 -1.71
N THR A 101 -1.16 -19.53 -1.02
CA THR A 101 -1.88 -20.68 -1.58
C THR A 101 -2.96 -20.30 -2.60
N TYR A 102 -3.37 -19.02 -2.63
CA TYR A 102 -4.30 -18.49 -3.64
C TYR A 102 -3.56 -17.65 -4.69
N SER A 103 -3.78 -17.92 -5.98
CA SER A 103 -3.15 -17.15 -7.05
C SER A 103 -3.77 -15.76 -7.17
N LEU A 104 -2.98 -14.73 -6.89
CA LEU A 104 -3.44 -13.34 -6.99
C LEU A 104 -3.61 -12.93 -8.47
N PRO A 105 -4.61 -12.10 -8.80
CA PRO A 105 -4.80 -11.57 -10.14
C PRO A 105 -3.82 -10.43 -10.49
N TYR A 106 -2.85 -10.14 -9.62
CA TYR A 106 -1.85 -9.09 -9.77
C TYR A 106 -0.52 -9.55 -9.19
N ASP A 107 0.58 -8.98 -9.70
CA ASP A 107 1.95 -9.31 -9.31
C ASP A 107 2.66 -8.14 -8.63
N ILE A 108 2.00 -6.99 -8.42
CA ILE A 108 2.62 -5.75 -7.94
C ILE A 108 1.71 -4.99 -6.96
N ILE A 109 2.32 -4.52 -5.86
CA ILE A 109 1.70 -3.56 -4.93
C ILE A 109 2.35 -2.19 -5.11
N TRP A 110 1.53 -1.17 -5.37
CA TRP A 110 1.99 0.21 -5.53
C TRP A 110 1.89 0.98 -4.22
N PHE A 111 2.95 1.63 -3.78
CA PHE A 111 2.96 2.50 -2.62
C PHE A 111 2.90 3.96 -3.05
N ILE A 112 2.12 4.76 -2.30
CA ILE A 112 1.95 6.20 -2.57
C ILE A 112 1.84 6.99 -1.26
N LEU A 113 2.52 8.14 -1.21
CA LEU A 113 2.47 9.09 -0.10
C LEU A 113 1.27 10.04 -0.23
N PRO A 114 0.81 10.66 0.87
CA PRO A 114 -0.28 11.62 0.83
C PRO A 114 0.12 12.86 0.02
N PRO A 115 -0.83 13.60 -0.56
CA PRO A 115 -0.54 14.88 -1.21
C PRO A 115 0.21 15.84 -0.27
N GLY A 116 1.27 16.47 -0.78
CA GLY A 116 2.12 17.39 -0.01
C GLY A 116 3.30 16.74 0.69
N ASP A 117 3.40 15.40 0.69
CA ASP A 117 4.58 14.69 1.15
C ASP A 117 5.50 14.35 -0.03
N ASP A 118 6.69 14.95 -0.04
CA ASP A 118 7.68 14.88 -1.11
C ASP A 118 8.85 13.93 -0.82
N ARG A 119 8.75 13.16 0.28
CA ARG A 119 9.76 12.18 0.65
C ARG A 119 9.89 11.09 -0.42
N LYS A 120 11.10 10.55 -0.55
CA LYS A 120 11.37 9.47 -1.51
C LYS A 120 10.89 8.13 -0.94
N LEU A 121 10.12 7.39 -1.74
CA LEU A 121 9.85 5.98 -1.48
C LEU A 121 11.04 5.13 -1.93
N LYS A 122 11.46 4.19 -1.10
CA LYS A 122 12.55 3.25 -1.40
C LYS A 122 12.30 1.88 -0.77
N THR A 123 13.05 0.88 -1.20
CA THR A 123 13.12 -0.42 -0.51
C THR A 123 14.23 -0.42 0.55
N ALA A 124 14.23 -1.42 1.43
CA ALA A 124 15.31 -1.62 2.38
C ALA A 124 16.65 -1.82 1.66
N ALA A 125 17.74 -1.34 2.26
CA ALA A 125 19.08 -1.53 1.71
C ALA A 125 19.39 -3.03 1.57
N GLY A 126 19.83 -3.45 0.39
CA GLY A 126 20.09 -4.87 0.10
C GLY A 126 18.84 -5.70 -0.27
N SER A 127 17.66 -5.08 -0.37
CA SER A 127 16.47 -5.76 -0.88
C SER A 127 16.69 -6.25 -2.31
N THR A 128 16.30 -7.50 -2.58
CA THR A 128 16.34 -8.12 -3.92
C THR A 128 15.01 -8.00 -4.65
N LYS A 129 14.00 -7.34 -4.06
CA LYS A 129 12.69 -7.19 -4.68
C LYS A 129 12.81 -6.38 -5.96
N LYS A 130 12.21 -6.89 -7.04
CA LYS A 130 12.01 -6.15 -8.27
C LYS A 130 11.07 -4.98 -7.99
N THR A 131 11.41 -3.81 -8.52
CA THR A 131 10.62 -2.59 -8.36
C THR A 131 10.18 -2.02 -9.72
N ALA A 132 9.16 -1.17 -9.69
CA ALA A 132 8.76 -0.33 -10.80
C ALA A 132 8.36 1.06 -10.29
N GLU A 133 8.40 2.06 -11.16
CA GLU A 133 7.94 3.41 -10.86
C GLU A 133 6.84 3.82 -11.83
N LYS A 134 5.79 4.47 -11.33
CA LYS A 134 4.77 5.11 -12.18
C LYS A 134 4.18 6.35 -11.49
N LYS A 135 3.34 7.08 -12.22
CA LYS A 135 2.62 8.24 -11.71
C LYS A 135 1.14 7.90 -11.47
N ALA A 136 0.58 8.39 -10.36
CA ALA A 136 -0.87 8.36 -10.14
C ALA A 136 -1.55 9.40 -11.05
N GLU A 137 -2.88 9.33 -11.17
CA GLU A 137 -3.68 10.28 -11.97
C GLU A 137 -3.44 11.74 -11.57
N ASP A 138 -3.18 11.98 -10.29
CA ASP A 138 -2.87 13.30 -9.73
C ASP A 138 -1.38 13.70 -9.79
N GLY A 139 -0.55 12.90 -10.47
CA GLY A 139 0.87 13.20 -10.70
C GLY A 139 1.83 12.82 -9.57
N ARG A 140 1.33 12.26 -8.46
CA ARG A 140 2.19 11.72 -7.39
C ARG A 140 3.01 10.53 -7.86
N ALA A 141 4.23 10.40 -7.35
CA ALA A 141 5.08 9.25 -7.63
C ALA A 141 4.60 8.02 -6.86
N MET A 142 4.62 6.87 -7.52
CA MET A 142 4.34 5.58 -6.91
C MET A 142 5.54 4.65 -7.10
N LEU A 143 5.89 3.94 -6.03
CA LEU A 143 6.87 2.86 -6.06
C LEU A 143 6.14 1.52 -5.98
N GLY A 144 6.28 0.70 -7.00
CA GLY A 144 5.72 -0.64 -7.04
C GLY A 144 6.73 -1.70 -6.62
N LEU A 145 6.31 -2.63 -5.76
CA LEU A 145 7.08 -3.81 -5.37
C LEU A 145 6.40 -5.04 -5.96
N TYR A 146 7.14 -5.82 -6.75
CA TYR A 146 6.64 -7.09 -7.27
C TYR A 146 6.58 -8.15 -6.17
N LEU A 147 5.55 -8.97 -6.24
CA LEU A 147 5.40 -10.22 -5.50
C LEU A 147 6.29 -11.29 -6.12
N THR A 148 6.57 -12.33 -5.36
CA THR A 148 7.60 -13.35 -5.68
C THR A 148 7.03 -14.56 -6.39
#